data_AF-A0A7W6ICW7-F1
#
_entry.id   AF-A0A7W6ICW7-F1
#
_cell.length_a   1.000
_cell.length_b   1.000
_cell.length_c   1.000
_cell.angle_alpha   90.00
_cell.angle_beta   90.00
_cell.angle_gamma   90.00
#
_symmetry.space_group_name_H-M   'P 1'
#
loop_
_entity.id
_entity.type
_entity.pdbx_description
1 polymer ?
#
loop_
_entity_poly.entity_id
_entity_poly.type
_entity_poly.pdbx_seq_one_letter_code
_entity_poly.pdbx_strand_id
1 'polypeptide(L)'
;MRSVVVVLGLMVPLSAGAHERPVPQTVQLPDHNPLDCYCRAGGKRFAPGEKVCLRTAEGPRLAQCRMEINVMSWGVTEVPCPES
;
A
#
# COMPACT_ATOMS: atom_id res chain seq x y z
N MET A 1 -7.63 30.60 71.35
CA MET A 1 -7.34 30.84 69.92
C MET A 1 -7.22 29.47 69.25
N ARG A 2 -8.23 29.03 68.49
CA ARG A 2 -8.19 27.76 67.74
C ARG A 2 -8.03 28.12 66.27
N SER A 3 -6.81 27.97 65.75
CA SER A 3 -6.52 28.22 64.34
C SER A 3 -7.11 27.10 63.50
N VAL A 4 -7.93 27.44 62.50
CA VAL A 4 -8.41 26.52 61.47
C VAL A 4 -7.56 26.78 60.24
N VAL A 5 -6.77 25.78 59.82
CA VAL A 5 -6.01 25.83 58.57
C VAL A 5 -6.83 25.15 57.49
N VAL A 6 -7.34 25.91 56.53
CA VAL A 6 -8.02 25.39 55.34
C VAL A 6 -6.98 25.26 54.24
N VAL A 7 -6.58 24.03 53.92
CA VAL A 7 -5.74 23.74 52.75
C VAL A 7 -6.66 23.58 51.55
N LEU A 8 -6.73 24.62 50.71
CA LEU A 8 -7.43 24.59 49.44
C LEU A 8 -6.57 23.81 48.42
N GLY A 9 -6.89 22.54 48.19
CA GLY A 9 -6.20 21.70 47.21
C GLY A 9 -6.51 22.11 45.78
N LEU A 10 -5.50 22.63 45.05
CA LEU A 10 -5.56 22.86 43.61
C LEU A 10 -5.48 21.53 42.86
N MET A 11 -6.60 21.08 42.32
CA MET A 11 -6.66 19.90 41.45
C MET A 11 -6.35 20.34 40.02
N VAL A 12 -5.11 20.14 39.57
CA VAL A 12 -4.71 20.36 38.17
C VAL A 12 -5.23 19.18 37.35
N PRO A 13 -6.13 19.38 36.37
CA PRO A 13 -6.52 18.31 35.48
C PRO A 13 -5.33 17.96 34.58
N LEU A 14 -4.80 16.75 34.76
CA LEU A 14 -3.84 16.18 33.84
C LEU A 14 -4.61 15.84 32.56
N SER A 15 -4.67 16.78 31.61
CA SER A 15 -5.21 16.52 30.28
C SER A 15 -4.32 15.49 29.61
N ALA A 16 -4.72 14.21 29.71
CA ALA A 16 -4.23 13.15 28.87
C ALA A 16 -4.73 13.44 27.44
N GLY A 17 -4.04 14.32 26.74
CA GLY A 17 -4.27 14.55 25.32
C GLY A 17 -4.09 13.22 24.62
N ALA A 18 -5.18 12.61 24.18
CA ALA A 18 -5.16 11.53 23.22
C ALA A 18 -4.31 12.02 22.05
N HIS A 19 -3.17 11.38 21.83
CA HIS A 19 -2.31 11.70 20.70
C HIS A 19 -3.07 11.23 19.46
N GLU A 20 -3.83 12.14 18.86
CA GLU A 20 -4.43 11.93 17.54
C GLU A 20 -3.26 11.67 16.60
N ARG A 21 -3.02 10.40 16.25
CA ARG A 21 -2.00 10.07 15.26
C ARG A 21 -2.39 10.78 13.96
N PRO A 22 -1.52 11.63 13.39
CA PRO A 22 -1.80 12.20 12.08
C PRO A 22 -2.05 11.05 11.11
N VAL A 23 -3.23 11.02 10.50
CA VAL A 23 -3.51 10.10 9.39
C VAL A 23 -2.42 10.37 8.35
N PRO A 24 -1.62 9.36 7.95
CA PRO A 24 -0.65 9.54 6.89
C PRO A 24 -1.43 10.00 5.65
N GLN A 25 -1.22 11.25 5.26
CA GLN A 25 -1.72 11.77 3.99
C GLN A 25 -0.89 11.07 2.91
N THR A 26 -1.33 9.91 2.44
CA THR A 26 -0.75 9.31 1.25
C THR A 26 -0.92 10.31 0.11
N VAL A 27 0.19 10.81 -0.41
CA VAL A 27 0.20 11.73 -1.56
C VAL A 27 -0.23 10.93 -2.78
N GLN A 28 -1.53 10.87 -2.99
CA GLN A 28 -2.19 10.15 -4.06
C GLN A 28 -2.93 11.19 -4.90
N LEU A 29 -2.47 11.36 -6.14
CA LEU A 29 -2.92 12.42 -7.04
C LEU A 29 -4.46 12.35 -7.21
N PRO A 30 -5.24 13.44 -7.10
CA PRO A 30 -6.71 13.38 -7.04
C PRO A 30 -7.42 12.58 -8.16
N ASP A 31 -6.75 12.35 -9.29
CA ASP A 31 -7.26 11.59 -10.45
C ASP A 31 -6.61 10.21 -10.66
N HIS A 32 -5.84 9.68 -9.71
CA HIS A 32 -5.45 8.28 -9.78
C HIS A 32 -6.70 7.42 -9.56
N ASN A 33 -7.27 6.88 -10.64
CA ASN A 33 -8.25 5.81 -10.50
C ASN A 33 -7.50 4.57 -9.98
N PRO A 34 -7.75 4.10 -8.74
CA PRO A 34 -7.09 2.91 -8.22
C PRO A 34 -7.38 1.66 -9.07
N LEU A 35 -8.36 1.72 -9.98
CA LEU A 35 -8.69 0.66 -10.94
C LEU A 35 -7.82 0.68 -12.20
N ASP A 36 -7.09 1.76 -12.49
CA ASP A 36 -6.17 1.85 -13.64
C ASP A 36 -4.79 1.25 -13.29
N CYS A 37 -4.81 -0.01 -12.84
CA CYS A 37 -3.61 -0.76 -12.53
C CYS A 37 -3.16 -1.57 -13.76
N TYR A 38 -1.90 -1.39 -14.17
CA TYR A 38 -1.29 -2.07 -15.32
C TYR A 38 -0.01 -2.77 -14.88
N CYS A 39 0.31 -3.88 -15.54
CA CYS A 39 1.64 -4.48 -15.42
C CYS A 39 2.63 -3.77 -16.33
N ARG A 40 3.92 -3.81 -15.98
CA ARG A 40 4.99 -3.19 -16.77
C ARG A 40 6.08 -4.20 -17.12
N ALA A 41 6.47 -4.23 -18.39
CA ALA A 41 7.59 -5.04 -18.88
C ALA A 41 8.22 -4.36 -20.11
N GLY A 42 9.55 -4.30 -20.16
CA GLY A 42 10.27 -3.71 -21.30
C GLY A 42 9.87 -2.26 -21.62
N GLY A 43 9.52 -1.46 -20.61
CA GLY A 43 9.07 -0.07 -20.79
C GLY A 43 7.63 0.10 -21.29
N LYS A 44 6.89 -0.99 -21.51
CA LYS A 44 5.48 -0.97 -21.95
C LYS A 44 4.53 -1.25 -20.79
N ARG A 45 3.28 -0.80 -20.93
CA ARG A 45 2.17 -1.09 -20.02
C ARG A 45 1.30 -2.19 -20.62
N PHE A 46 0.78 -3.05 -19.75
CA PHE A 46 -0.08 -4.17 -20.11
C PHE A 46 -1.32 -4.18 -19.25
N ALA A 47 -2.47 -4.33 -19.87
CA ALA A 47 -3.77 -4.42 -19.23
C ALA A 47 -3.95 -5.79 -18.55
N PRO A 48 -4.86 -5.89 -17.56
CA PRO A 48 -5.22 -7.18 -16.97
C PRO A 48 -5.58 -8.22 -18.03
N GLY A 49 -5.07 -9.44 -17.88
CA GLY A 49 -5.29 -10.55 -18.80
C GLY A 49 -4.28 -10.65 -19.95
N GLU A 50 -3.60 -9.56 -20.31
CA GLU A 50 -2.54 -9.59 -21.33
C GLU A 50 -1.35 -10.45 -20.88
N LYS A 51 -0.65 -11.03 -21.86
CA LYS A 51 0.45 -11.96 -21.61
C LYS A 51 1.72 -11.49 -22.28
N VAL A 52 2.83 -11.71 -21.60
CA VAL A 52 4.18 -11.42 -22.12
C VAL A 52 5.14 -12.53 -21.76
N CYS A 53 6.25 -12.57 -22.49
CA CYS A 53 7.38 -13.43 -22.15
C CYS A 53 8.33 -12.71 -21.21
N LEU A 54 8.50 -13.26 -20.00
CA LEU A 54 9.44 -12.75 -19.00
C LEU A 54 10.58 -13.73 -18.79
N ARG A 55 11.77 -13.20 -18.49
CA ARG A 55 12.91 -14.02 -18.05
C ARG A 55 12.70 -14.44 -16.60
N THR A 56 12.81 -15.73 -16.32
CA THR A 56 12.73 -16.31 -14.97
C THR A 56 13.98 -17.15 -14.70
N ALA A 57 14.11 -17.70 -13.49
CA ALA A 57 15.21 -18.59 -13.13
C ALA A 57 15.22 -19.89 -13.98
N GLU A 58 14.07 -20.31 -14.49
CA GLU A 58 13.91 -21.53 -15.29
C GLU A 58 13.97 -21.23 -16.80
N GLY A 59 14.26 -19.98 -17.18
CA GLY A 59 14.24 -19.50 -18.55
C GLY A 59 13.02 -18.63 -18.88
N PRO A 60 12.81 -18.31 -20.17
CA PRO A 60 11.68 -17.49 -20.59
C PRO A 60 10.34 -18.20 -20.38
N ARG A 61 9.45 -17.59 -19.60
CA ARG A 61 8.10 -18.10 -19.30
C ARG A 61 7.03 -17.12 -19.72
N LEU A 62 5.87 -17.64 -20.10
CA LEU A 62 4.67 -16.86 -20.31
C LEU A 62 4.16 -16.36 -18.95
N ALA A 63 3.92 -15.05 -18.84
CA ALA A 63 3.37 -14.43 -17.65
C ALA A 63 2.11 -13.64 -18.03
N GLN A 64 1.06 -13.75 -17.21
CA GLN A 64 -0.17 -12.98 -17.39
C GLN A 64 -0.22 -11.81 -16.41
N CYS A 65 -0.64 -10.65 -16.89
CA CYS A 65 -0.92 -9.51 -16.03
C CYS A 65 -2.19 -9.77 -15.21
N ARG A 66 -2.08 -9.81 -13.88
CA ARG A 66 -3.21 -10.08 -12.97
C ARG A 66 -3.01 -9.41 -11.62
N MET A 67 -4.09 -9.31 -10.85
CA MET A 67 -4.00 -8.81 -9.49
C MET A 67 -3.38 -9.88 -8.59
N GLU A 68 -2.34 -9.51 -7.88
CA GLU A 68 -1.74 -10.30 -6.80
C GLU A 68 -1.65 -9.41 -5.57
N ILE A 69 -2.30 -9.80 -4.48
CA ILE A 69 -2.30 -9.05 -3.21
C ILE A 69 -2.64 -7.56 -3.42
N ASN A 70 -3.76 -7.28 -4.10
CA ASN A 70 -4.27 -5.93 -4.39
C ASN A 70 -3.37 -5.03 -5.26
N VAL A 71 -2.34 -5.58 -5.91
CA VAL A 71 -1.51 -4.85 -6.89
C VAL A 71 -1.48 -5.58 -8.22
N MET A 72 -1.35 -4.85 -9.34
CA MET A 72 -1.04 -5.51 -10.61
C MET A 72 0.37 -6.09 -10.57
N SER A 73 0.47 -7.39 -10.86
CA SER A 73 1.71 -8.13 -10.91
C SER A 73 1.70 -9.16 -12.04
N TRP A 74 2.87 -9.76 -12.25
CA TRP A 74 3.04 -10.82 -13.24
C TRP A 74 2.81 -12.19 -12.61
N GLY A 75 1.71 -12.84 -13.00
CA GLY A 75 1.50 -14.26 -12.73
C GLY A 75 2.29 -15.10 -13.71
N VAL A 76 3.50 -15.52 -13.33
CA VAL A 76 4.34 -16.42 -14.13
C VAL A 76 3.66 -17.79 -14.22
N THR A 77 3.57 -18.33 -15.43
CA THR A 77 3.00 -19.66 -15.68
C THR A 77 4.12 -20.66 -15.99
N GLU A 78 3.81 -21.95 -15.93
CA GLU A 78 4.74 -23.01 -16.32
C GLU A 78 4.93 -23.11 -17.84
N VAL A 79 4.08 -22.42 -18.62
CA VAL A 79 4.11 -22.44 -20.08
C VAL A 79 5.38 -21.73 -20.58
N PRO A 80 6.24 -22.41 -21.35
CA PRO A 80 7.40 -21.77 -21.97
C PRO A 80 6.95 -20.75 -23.02
N CYS A 81 7.82 -19.80 -23.33
CA CYS A 81 7.58 -18.88 -24.44
C CYS A 81 7.52 -19.61 -25.78
N PRO A 82 6.63 -19.21 -26.71
CA PRO A 82 6.61 -19.78 -28.06
C PRO A 82 7.92 -19.49 -28.78
N GLU A 83 8.38 -20.45 -29.59
CA GLU A 83 9.50 -20.24 -30.50
C GLU A 83 9.06 -19.29 -31.62
N SER A 84 9.92 -18.32 -31.94
CA SER A 84 9.67 -17.24 -32.91
C SER A 84 9.82 -17.69 -34.36
#